data_AF-A0A940FK26-F1
#
_entry.id   AF-A0A940FK26-F1
#
_cell.length_a   1.000
_cell.length_b   1.000
_cell.length_c   1.000
_cell.angle_alpha   90.00
_cell.angle_beta   90.00
_cell.angle_gamma   90.00
#
_symmetry.space_group_name_H-M   'P 1'
#
loop_
_entity.id
_entity.type
_entity.pdbx_description
1 polymer ?
#
loop_
_entity_poly.entity_id
_entity_poly.type
_entity_poly.pdbx_seq_one_letter_code
_entity_poly.pdbx_strand_id
1 'polypeptide(L)'
;MVKWLASLFRAIRTLWPAGHAGKEAATWVPDSPSQLISAWHQARNSQSLGFILNQARISKGLSLLQLQTGTGINATYLVKLEHNLINQPSIFVLVQLAEALDLDLKQLILRLDPRAYSPEDLLALERRWRLCLLAQPGNRNGILMLEAISLIWAQIGARASGSR
;
A
#
# COMPACT_ATOMS: atom_id res chain seq x y z
N MET A 1 5.49 39.23 10.53
CA MET A 1 5.36 37.76 10.48
C MET A 1 4.95 37.18 9.11
N VAL A 2 4.26 37.93 8.22
CA VAL A 2 3.68 37.38 6.97
C VAL A 2 4.65 37.36 5.75
N LYS A 3 5.65 38.24 5.69
CA LYS A 3 6.59 38.34 4.54
C LYS A 3 7.49 37.11 4.35
N TRP A 4 7.84 36.41 5.44
CA TRP A 4 8.68 35.21 5.38
C TRP A 4 7.94 34.01 4.78
N LEU A 5 6.66 33.84 5.13
CA LEU A 5 5.79 32.81 4.54
C LEU A 5 5.61 33.01 3.03
N ALA A 6 5.46 34.26 2.58
CA ALA A 6 5.34 34.58 1.15
C ALA A 6 6.63 34.30 0.36
N SER A 7 7.80 34.59 0.93
CA SER A 7 9.09 34.24 0.31
C SER A 7 9.35 32.73 0.31
N LEU A 8 8.99 32.02 1.38
CA LEU A 8 9.07 30.56 1.45
C LEU A 8 8.15 29.90 0.42
N PHE A 9 6.92 30.43 0.26
CA PHE A 9 5.97 29.99 -0.77
C PHE A 9 6.52 30.20 -2.18
N ARG A 10 7.20 31.33 -2.44
CA ARG A 10 7.86 31.63 -3.71
C ARG A 10 9.05 30.71 -4.00
N ALA A 11 9.84 30.37 -2.99
CA ALA A 11 10.98 29.46 -3.10
C ALA A 11 10.57 27.98 -3.28
N ILE A 12 9.51 27.54 -2.59
CA ILE A 12 8.95 26.18 -2.76
C ILE A 12 8.32 26.04 -4.14
N ARG A 13 7.67 27.09 -4.66
CA ARG A 13 7.11 27.13 -6.03
C ARG A 13 8.16 26.88 -7.11
N THR A 14 9.40 27.36 -6.94
CA THR A 14 10.48 27.13 -7.91
C THR A 14 11.10 25.74 -7.84
N LEU A 15 10.86 25.01 -6.74
CA LEU A 15 11.40 23.66 -6.50
C LEU A 15 10.40 22.54 -6.82
N TRP A 16 9.19 22.86 -7.30
CA TRP A 16 8.16 21.88 -7.64
C TRP A 16 8.62 21.01 -8.84
N PRO A 17 8.84 19.69 -8.65
CA PRO A 17 9.33 18.84 -9.72
C PRO A 17 8.17 18.53 -10.68
N ALA A 18 8.32 18.89 -11.95
CA ALA A 18 7.33 18.71 -13.02
C ALA A 18 7.03 17.23 -13.40
N GLY A 19 7.39 16.25 -12.57
CA GLY A 19 7.59 14.86 -12.99
C GLY A 19 6.51 13.83 -12.63
N HIS A 20 5.48 14.13 -11.83
CA HIS A 20 4.65 13.07 -11.22
C HIS A 20 3.14 13.17 -11.36
N ALA A 21 2.62 14.15 -12.09
CA ALA A 21 1.18 14.28 -12.28
C ALA A 21 0.85 14.34 -13.77
N GLY A 22 -0.12 13.52 -14.19
CA GLY A 22 -0.56 13.40 -15.58
C GLY A 22 -0.91 14.77 -16.19
N LYS A 23 -1.06 14.81 -17.52
CA LYS A 23 -1.12 16.02 -18.36
C LYS A 23 -2.09 17.13 -17.91
N GLU A 24 -3.03 16.87 -17.01
CA GLU A 24 -3.96 17.86 -16.44
C GLU A 24 -3.41 18.64 -15.22
N ALA A 25 -2.35 18.17 -14.56
CA ALA A 25 -1.80 18.83 -13.37
C ALA A 25 -0.78 19.94 -13.68
N ALA A 26 -0.42 20.15 -14.95
CA ALA A 26 0.61 21.10 -15.36
C ALA A 26 0.22 22.58 -15.13
N THR A 27 -1.03 22.88 -14.76
CA THR A 27 -1.53 24.25 -14.57
C THR A 27 -2.10 24.53 -13.18
N TRP A 28 -2.17 23.54 -12.28
CA TRP A 28 -2.75 23.75 -10.95
C TRP A 28 -1.75 24.44 -10.02
N VAL A 29 -2.06 25.67 -9.61
CA VAL A 29 -1.29 26.45 -8.64
C VAL A 29 -2.11 26.55 -7.35
N PRO A 30 -1.60 26.09 -6.20
CA PRO A 30 -2.28 26.27 -4.92
C PRO A 30 -2.31 27.75 -4.52
N ASP A 31 -3.47 28.23 -4.10
CA ASP A 31 -3.70 29.63 -3.70
C ASP A 31 -3.41 29.90 -2.22
N SER A 32 -3.10 28.86 -1.44
CA SER A 32 -2.78 28.98 -0.02
C SER A 32 -1.77 27.95 0.49
N PRO A 33 -1.04 28.24 1.58
CA PRO A 33 -0.15 27.28 2.24
C PRO A 33 -0.85 25.97 2.65
N SER A 34 -2.11 26.04 3.09
CA SER A 34 -2.89 24.86 3.46
C SER A 34 -3.17 23.96 2.25
N GLN A 35 -3.46 24.53 1.07
CA GLN A 35 -3.63 23.76 -0.16
C GLN A 35 -2.32 23.10 -0.61
N LEU A 36 -1.18 23.79 -0.47
CA LEU A 36 0.13 23.18 -0.70
C LEU A 36 0.36 21.97 0.21
N ILE A 37 0.21 22.14 1.52
CA ILE A 37 0.45 21.07 2.49
C ILE A 37 -0.45 19.87 2.18
N SER A 38 -1.74 20.10 1.91
CA SER A 38 -2.68 19.05 1.51
C SER A 38 -2.27 18.35 0.21
N ALA A 39 -1.87 19.10 -0.82
CA ALA A 39 -1.41 18.53 -2.09
C ALA A 39 -0.14 17.69 -1.93
N TRP A 40 0.80 18.12 -1.07
CA TRP A 40 1.99 17.35 -0.72
C TRP A 40 1.64 16.06 0.02
N HIS A 41 0.72 16.12 0.98
CA HIS A 41 0.22 14.92 1.65
C HIS A 41 -0.48 13.98 0.67
N GLN A 42 -1.29 14.49 -0.25
CA GLN A 42 -1.94 13.70 -1.30
C GLN A 42 -0.92 13.05 -2.24
N ALA A 43 0.05 13.81 -2.74
CA ALA A 43 1.09 13.30 -3.62
C ALA A 43 1.91 12.20 -2.92
N ARG A 44 2.29 12.42 -1.66
CA ARG A 44 3.01 11.41 -0.86
C ARG A 44 2.16 10.19 -0.55
N ASN A 45 0.87 10.37 -0.26
CA ASN A 45 -0.04 9.28 0.08
C ASN A 45 -0.54 8.52 -1.16
N SER A 46 -0.45 9.09 -2.36
CA SER A 46 -0.93 8.47 -3.61
C SER A 46 -0.24 7.14 -3.97
N GLN A 47 0.88 6.82 -3.31
CA GLN A 47 1.60 5.55 -3.48
C GLN A 47 1.46 4.61 -2.29
N SER A 48 0.76 5.03 -1.22
CA SER A 48 0.61 4.21 -0.02
C SER A 48 -0.29 3.00 -0.28
N LEU A 49 -0.12 1.97 0.55
CA LEU A 49 -0.98 0.79 0.51
C LEU A 49 -2.46 1.16 0.67
N GLY A 50 -2.78 1.97 1.68
CA GLY A 50 -4.16 2.37 1.98
C GLY A 50 -4.83 3.12 0.83
N PHE A 51 -4.10 4.02 0.17
CA PHE A 51 -4.61 4.75 -0.98
C PHE A 51 -4.94 3.82 -2.14
N ILE A 52 -4.07 2.87 -2.47
CA ILE A 52 -4.29 1.93 -3.58
C ILE A 52 -5.48 1.03 -3.31
N LEU A 53 -5.63 0.53 -2.08
CA LEU A 53 -6.77 -0.29 -1.68
C LEU A 53 -8.07 0.51 -1.79
N ASN A 54 -8.07 1.76 -1.34
CA ASN A 54 -9.23 2.65 -1.46
C ASN A 54 -9.61 2.90 -2.93
N GLN A 55 -8.64 3.25 -3.77
CA GLN A 55 -8.88 3.48 -5.19
C GLN A 55 -9.41 2.23 -5.90
N ALA A 56 -8.81 1.07 -5.64
CA ALA A 56 -9.25 -0.20 -6.20
C ALA A 56 -10.68 -0.52 -5.78
N ARG A 57 -11.02 -0.37 -4.49
CA ARG A 57 -12.38 -0.58 -3.98
C ARG A 57 -13.39 0.33 -4.66
N ILE A 58 -13.09 1.63 -4.76
CA ILE A 58 -13.97 2.62 -5.39
C ILE A 58 -14.14 2.31 -6.88
N SER A 59 -13.07 1.95 -7.59
CA SER A 59 -13.12 1.60 -9.02
C SER A 59 -14.01 0.41 -9.32
N LYS A 60 -14.15 -0.53 -8.36
CA LYS A 60 -15.07 -1.68 -8.44
C LYS A 60 -16.49 -1.37 -7.95
N GLY A 61 -16.77 -0.12 -7.55
CA GLY A 61 -18.07 0.30 -7.03
C GLY A 61 -18.46 -0.36 -5.71
N LEU A 62 -17.48 -0.85 -4.94
CA LEU A 62 -17.73 -1.57 -3.69
C LEU A 62 -17.81 -0.61 -2.50
N SER A 63 -18.85 -0.76 -1.68
CA SER A 63 -18.86 -0.22 -0.32
C SER A 63 -17.92 -0.99 0.60
N LEU A 64 -17.54 -0.39 1.73
CA LEU A 64 -16.73 -1.06 2.75
C LEU A 64 -17.44 -2.30 3.33
N LEU A 65 -18.77 -2.26 3.48
CA LEU A 65 -19.55 -3.40 3.95
C LEU A 65 -19.55 -4.54 2.92
N GLN A 66 -19.68 -4.24 1.64
CA GLN A 66 -19.58 -5.25 0.59
C GLN A 66 -18.18 -5.87 0.53
N LEU A 67 -17.13 -5.07 0.68
CA LEU A 67 -15.75 -5.58 0.74
C LEU A 67 -15.54 -6.45 1.99
N GLN A 68 -16.10 -6.06 3.13
CA GLN A 68 -16.10 -6.89 4.33
C GLN A 68 -16.80 -8.23 4.07
N THR A 69 -17.98 -8.23 3.46
CA THR A 69 -18.70 -9.48 3.15
C THR A 69 -17.89 -10.38 2.22
N GLY A 70 -17.22 -9.80 1.21
CA GLY A 70 -16.41 -10.56 0.25
C GLY A 70 -15.09 -11.10 0.81
N THR A 71 -14.51 -10.43 1.81
CA THR A 71 -13.17 -10.78 2.35
C THR A 71 -13.20 -11.31 3.78
N GLY A 72 -14.32 -11.20 4.49
CA GLY A 72 -14.40 -11.41 5.93
C GLY A 72 -13.63 -10.37 6.78
N ILE A 73 -13.00 -9.36 6.17
CA ILE A 73 -12.22 -8.34 6.90
C ILE A 73 -13.14 -7.24 7.40
N ASN A 74 -13.09 -6.95 8.71
CA ASN A 74 -13.95 -5.94 9.33
C ASN A 74 -13.83 -4.56 8.67
N ALA A 75 -14.96 -3.90 8.39
CA ALA A 75 -15.04 -2.59 7.75
C ALA A 75 -14.30 -1.50 8.55
N THR A 76 -14.29 -1.57 9.87
CA THR A 76 -13.50 -0.65 10.72
C THR A 76 -12.00 -0.85 10.49
N TYR A 77 -11.56 -2.09 10.29
CA TYR A 77 -10.17 -2.39 9.94
C TYR A 77 -9.85 -1.89 8.53
N LEU A 78 -10.74 -2.11 7.56
CA LEU A 78 -10.60 -1.60 6.18
C LEU A 78 -10.48 -0.07 6.16
N VAL A 79 -11.31 0.65 6.92
CA VAL A 79 -11.22 2.11 7.05
C VAL A 79 -9.86 2.54 7.60
N LYS A 80 -9.35 1.86 8.64
CA LYS A 80 -8.03 2.16 9.21
C LYS A 80 -6.91 1.88 8.20
N LEU A 81 -7.02 0.80 7.44
CA LEU A 81 -6.08 0.42 6.40
C LEU A 81 -6.06 1.44 5.26
N GLU A 82 -7.23 1.81 4.73
CA GLU A 82 -7.39 2.78 3.63
C GLU A 82 -6.88 4.17 3.99
N HIS A 83 -6.99 4.56 5.26
CA HIS A 83 -6.49 5.84 5.77
C HIS A 83 -5.05 5.80 6.31
N ASN A 84 -4.30 4.72 6.06
CA ASN A 84 -2.91 4.55 6.52
C ASN A 84 -2.74 4.64 8.06
N LEU A 85 -3.79 4.34 8.82
CA LEU A 85 -3.72 4.16 10.27
C LEU A 85 -3.16 2.78 10.64
N ILE A 86 -3.25 1.84 9.71
CA ILE A 86 -2.59 0.54 9.75
C ILE A 86 -1.77 0.41 8.46
N ASN A 87 -0.46 0.27 8.59
CA ASN A 87 0.45 0.21 7.43
C ASN A 87 1.11 -1.16 7.27
N GLN A 88 0.82 -2.09 8.18
CA GLN A 88 1.38 -3.44 8.23
C GLN A 88 0.28 -4.47 8.49
N PRO A 89 -0.58 -4.74 7.49
CA PRO A 89 -1.55 -5.83 7.60
C PRO A 89 -0.86 -7.20 7.58
N SER A 90 -1.57 -8.24 8.03
CA SER A 90 -1.05 -9.60 7.87
C SER A 90 -1.00 -10.00 6.40
N ILE A 91 -0.12 -10.95 6.05
CA ILE A 91 -0.01 -11.46 4.68
C ILE A 91 -1.34 -12.08 4.22
N PHE A 92 -2.08 -12.71 5.13
CA PHE A 92 -3.40 -13.26 4.83
C PHE A 92 -4.42 -12.17 4.47
N VAL A 93 -4.40 -11.03 5.16
CA VAL A 93 -5.23 -9.87 4.80
C VAL A 93 -4.88 -9.36 3.40
N LEU A 94 -3.60 -9.29 3.06
CA LEU A 94 -3.16 -8.84 1.74
C LEU A 94 -3.61 -9.77 0.61
N VAL A 95 -3.51 -11.10 0.80
CA VAL A 95 -3.99 -12.08 -0.17
C VAL A 95 -5.49 -11.93 -0.40
N GLN A 96 -6.29 -11.85 0.67
CA GLN A 96 -7.75 -11.69 0.55
C GLN A 96 -8.14 -10.38 -0.16
N LEU A 97 -7.44 -9.29 0.15
CA LEU A 97 -7.68 -8.00 -0.50
C LEU A 97 -7.24 -8.01 -1.97
N ALA A 98 -6.09 -8.63 -2.28
CA ALA A 98 -5.62 -8.78 -3.64
C ALA A 98 -6.63 -9.53 -4.50
N GLU A 99 -7.16 -10.65 -4.01
CA GLU A 99 -8.18 -11.42 -4.73
C GLU A 99 -9.49 -10.65 -4.88
N ALA A 100 -10.03 -10.08 -3.80
CA ALA A 100 -11.32 -9.39 -3.85
C ALA A 100 -11.28 -8.12 -4.71
N LEU A 101 -10.16 -7.39 -4.67
CA LEU A 101 -9.98 -6.15 -5.42
C LEU A 101 -9.32 -6.35 -6.79
N ASP A 102 -9.00 -7.59 -7.18
CA ASP A 102 -8.31 -7.92 -8.43
C ASP A 102 -7.01 -7.12 -8.61
N LEU A 103 -6.21 -7.10 -7.54
CA LEU A 103 -4.92 -6.42 -7.50
C LEU A 103 -3.78 -7.43 -7.57
N ASP A 104 -2.70 -7.02 -8.23
CA ASP A 104 -1.44 -7.78 -8.20
C ASP A 104 -0.86 -7.76 -6.77
N LEU A 105 -0.82 -8.94 -6.15
CA LEU A 105 -0.30 -9.15 -4.80
C LEU A 105 1.14 -8.64 -4.67
N LYS A 106 1.96 -8.77 -5.72
CA LYS A 106 3.33 -8.26 -5.73
C LYS A 106 3.39 -6.75 -5.56
N GLN A 107 2.46 -6.03 -6.18
CA GLN A 107 2.39 -4.58 -6.05
C GLN A 107 2.03 -4.16 -4.62
N LEU A 108 1.18 -4.92 -3.92
CA LEU A 108 0.85 -4.64 -2.52
C LEU A 108 2.06 -4.89 -1.61
N ILE A 109 2.76 -6.01 -1.81
CA ILE A 109 3.92 -6.40 -1.00
C ILE A 109 5.09 -5.41 -1.16
N LEU A 110 5.30 -4.85 -2.35
CA LEU A 110 6.31 -3.82 -2.60
C LEU A 110 6.13 -2.53 -1.78
N ARG A 111 4.97 -2.33 -1.18
CA ARG A 111 4.63 -1.11 -0.41
C ARG A 111 4.69 -1.30 1.09
N LEU A 112 5.04 -2.50 1.54
CA LEU A 112 5.22 -2.81 2.95
C LEU A 112 6.66 -2.53 3.37
N ASP A 113 6.87 -2.32 4.66
CA ASP A 113 8.20 -2.48 5.21
C ASP A 113 8.42 -3.97 5.56
N PRO A 114 9.26 -4.72 4.81
CA PRO A 114 9.50 -6.14 5.03
C PRO A 114 10.08 -6.45 6.41
N ARG A 115 10.68 -5.47 7.10
CA ARG A 115 11.22 -5.63 8.46
C ARG A 115 10.15 -5.80 9.53
N ALA A 116 8.89 -5.49 9.20
CA ALA A 116 7.77 -5.72 10.11
C ALA A 116 7.40 -7.20 10.25
N TYR A 117 7.94 -8.08 9.41
CA TYR A 117 7.71 -9.51 9.47
C TYR A 117 8.98 -10.21 9.98
N SER A 118 8.87 -10.92 11.10
CA SER A 118 10.00 -11.69 11.61
C SER A 118 10.31 -12.85 10.64
N PRO A 119 11.60 -13.12 10.36
CA PRO A 119 12.04 -14.32 9.66
C PRO A 119 11.40 -15.62 10.19
N GLU A 120 11.25 -15.74 11.50
CA GLU A 120 10.67 -16.94 12.12
C GLU A 120 9.17 -17.10 11.83
N ASP A 121 8.42 -15.99 11.82
CA ASP A 121 7.01 -15.97 11.50
C ASP A 121 6.77 -16.32 10.03
N LEU A 122 7.61 -15.81 9.13
CA LEU A 122 7.55 -16.13 7.71
C LEU A 122 7.81 -17.62 7.46
N LEU A 123 8.82 -18.20 8.11
CA LEU A 123 9.11 -19.64 8.01
C LEU A 123 7.97 -20.49 8.60
N ALA A 124 7.43 -20.10 9.75
CA ALA A 124 6.30 -20.80 10.36
C ALA A 124 5.07 -20.77 9.45
N LEU A 125 4.78 -19.61 8.88
CA LEU A 125 3.69 -19.43 7.92
C LEU A 125 3.91 -20.27 6.66
N GLU A 126 5.12 -20.25 6.10
CA GLU A 126 5.48 -21.03 4.91
C GLU A 126 5.28 -22.53 5.15
N ARG A 127 5.79 -23.05 6.27
CA ARG A 127 5.62 -24.46 6.67
C ARG A 127 4.15 -24.83 6.76
N ARG A 128 3.34 -24.00 7.44
CA ARG A 128 1.90 -24.25 7.58
C ARG A 128 1.20 -24.35 6.23
N TRP A 129 1.48 -23.44 5.30
CA TRP A 129 0.82 -23.42 4.00
C TRP A 129 1.34 -24.48 3.03
N ARG A 130 2.63 -24.84 3.10
CA ARG A 130 3.15 -26.01 2.39
C ARG A 130 2.42 -27.29 2.80
N LEU A 131 2.21 -27.51 4.10
CA LEU A 131 1.43 -28.66 4.58
C LEU A 131 -0.02 -28.62 4.08
N CYS A 132 -0.65 -27.45 4.08
CA CYS A 132 -2.00 -27.29 3.53
C CYS A 132 -2.07 -27.67 2.04
N LEU A 133 -1.09 -27.26 1.24
CA LEU A 133 -1.03 -27.58 -0.19
C LEU A 133 -0.74 -29.05 -0.47
N LEU A 134 -0.04 -29.76 0.42
CA LEU A 134 0.08 -31.22 0.31
C LEU A 134 -1.27 -31.91 0.45
N ALA A 135 -2.13 -31.42 1.34
CA ALA A 135 -3.48 -31.92 1.51
C ALA A 135 -4.45 -31.44 0.41
N GLN A 136 -4.24 -30.22 -0.11
CA GLN A 136 -5.10 -29.57 -1.10
C GLN A 136 -4.26 -28.86 -2.17
N PRO A 137 -3.72 -29.58 -3.16
CA PRO A 137 -2.78 -29.00 -4.13
C PRO A 137 -3.34 -27.85 -4.97
N GLY A 138 -4.67 -27.82 -5.17
CA GLY A 138 -5.36 -26.76 -5.90
C GLY A 138 -5.78 -25.55 -5.05
N ASN A 139 -5.38 -25.46 -3.78
CA ASN A 139 -5.79 -24.37 -2.91
C ASN A 139 -5.11 -23.06 -3.31
N ARG A 140 -5.84 -22.20 -4.05
CA ARG A 140 -5.36 -20.92 -4.57
C ARG A 140 -4.78 -20.00 -3.48
N ASN A 141 -5.43 -19.89 -2.33
CA ASN A 141 -4.95 -19.08 -1.21
C ASN A 141 -3.60 -19.59 -0.68
N GLY A 142 -3.41 -20.91 -0.62
CA GLY A 142 -2.13 -21.50 -0.25
C GLY A 142 -1.02 -21.14 -1.24
N ILE A 143 -1.31 -21.18 -2.55
CA ILE A 143 -0.35 -20.81 -3.59
C ILE A 143 0.04 -19.33 -3.47
N LEU A 144 -0.94 -18.44 -3.40
CA LEU A 144 -0.70 -16.99 -3.26
C LEU A 144 0.04 -16.65 -1.98
N MET A 145 -0.21 -17.37 -0.88
CA MET A 145 0.52 -17.17 0.36
C MET A 145 2.00 -17.52 0.22
N LEU A 146 2.33 -18.65 -0.42
CA LEU A 146 3.73 -19.03 -0.64
C LEU A 146 4.43 -18.04 -1.59
N GLU A 147 3.72 -17.56 -2.61
CA GLU A 147 4.21 -16.48 -3.48
C GLU A 147 4.49 -15.20 -2.68
N ALA A 148 3.57 -14.79 -1.82
CA ALA A 148 3.74 -13.61 -0.97
C ALA A 148 4.97 -13.71 -0.06
N ILE A 149 5.15 -14.87 0.59
CA ILE A 149 6.30 -15.12 1.46
C ILE A 149 7.60 -15.05 0.65
N SER A 150 7.62 -15.67 -0.54
CA SER A 150 8.77 -15.60 -1.44
C SER A 150 9.14 -14.17 -1.83
N LEU A 151 8.14 -13.32 -2.13
CA LEU A 151 8.34 -11.92 -2.45
C LEU A 151 8.89 -11.12 -1.26
N ILE A 152 8.41 -11.38 -0.05
CA ILE A 152 8.92 -10.73 1.17
C ILE A 152 10.38 -11.12 1.41
N TRP A 153 10.73 -12.41 1.29
CA TRP A 153 12.11 -12.87 1.39
C TRP A 153 13.02 -12.19 0.37
N ALA A 154 12.58 -12.07 -0.88
CA ALA A 154 13.34 -11.41 -1.93
C ALA A 154 13.63 -9.93 -1.58
N GLN A 155 12.66 -9.22 -0.99
CA GLN A 155 12.87 -7.85 -0.53
C GLN A 155 13.85 -7.75 0.64
N ILE A 156 13.76 -8.66 1.61
CA ILE A 156 14.71 -8.71 2.74
C ILE A 156 16.13 -8.91 2.21
N GLY A 157 16.32 -9.88 1.30
CA GLY A 157 17.62 -10.16 0.68
C GLY A 157 18.17 -8.98 -0.13
N ALA A 158 17.37 -8.37 -1.00
CA ALA A 158 17.78 -7.23 -1.83
C ALA A 158 18.24 -6.03 -0.98
N ARG A 159 17.56 -5.76 0.14
CA ARG A 159 17.93 -4.68 1.06
C ARG A 159 19.21 -4.97 1.83
N ALA A 160 19.49 -6.24 2.17
CA ALA A 160 20.74 -6.62 2.81
C ALA A 160 21.95 -6.43 1.88
N SER A 161 21.79 -6.65 0.57
CA SER A 161 22.85 -6.45 -0.42
C SER A 161 23.13 -4.98 -0.79
N GLY A 162 22.14 -4.08 -0.65
CA GLY A 162 22.23 -2.67 -1.05
C GLY A 162 22.80 -1.71 0.00
N SER A 163 23.27 -2.21 1.15
CA SER A 163 23.80 -1.40 2.26
C SER A 163 25.35 -1.32 2.29
N ARG A 164 26.02 -1.44 1.14
CA ARG A 164 27.48 -1.28 1.01
C ARG A 164 27.84 0.05 0.36
#